data_AF-A0A6N7XGE6-F1
#
_entry.id   AF-A0A6N7XGE6-F1
#
_cell.length_a   1.000
_cell.length_b   1.000
_cell.length_c   1.000
_cell.angle_alpha   90.00
_cell.angle_beta   90.00
_cell.angle_gamma   90.00
#
_symmetry.space_group_name_H-M   'P 1'
#
loop_
_entity.id
_entity.type
_entity.pdbx_description
1 polymer ?
#
loop_
_entity_poly.entity_id
_entity_poly.type
_entity_poly.pdbx_seq_one_letter_code
_entity_poly.pdbx_strand_id
1 'polypeptide(L)'
;MGRYPGSGKSFGVKQIAETSGNFAVYAINLSQIEKPAALFEALDEALSNAEGSIPLVFFDEFDSDREGINRGWLRYFLAPMQDGEYSLWGKTKKINKAVFVFAGGTAHSFNDFLPGDDEERIAEFQRVKGPDFVSRLKGILNIRGLNPDCKTDRSHIIRRAMLLRQQIIRRIPSVYDEETGKVNISNGLLSALLRVSEYRHGARSLEFILAMCRLSHVSRFTPSNLPMNTQLDIHLNVADFERKLTFEQILGSMVEKYAFISHEEYRKRRLREVSMKLANESDNLNPKALDRIWEEEEMADWEDLDEFFKEGYRSRIRFLGEHLVQFDAVLGIRPIVPNAVDTIRELYGPDLELLSEIEHRRWVKDKLEDGWTAGVKDSELKHSPELVPYDELPESTKAFIRKEIREVPKLLKSVGYELYRKSY
;
A
#
# COMPACT_ATOMS: atom_id res chain seq x y z
N MET A 1 20.64 -3.24 3.63
CA MET A 1 19.20 -3.05 3.34
C MET A 1 18.38 -3.91 4.30
N GLY A 2 17.44 -3.37 5.08
CA GLY A 2 16.53 -4.16 5.96
C GLY A 2 15.30 -4.72 5.21
N ARG A 3 14.70 -5.84 5.69
CA ARG A 3 13.73 -6.81 5.09
C ARG A 3 12.23 -6.45 5.11
N TYR A 4 11.55 -6.80 4.01
CA TYR A 4 10.36 -7.69 4.02
C TYR A 4 10.72 -8.88 3.10
N PRO A 5 10.43 -10.14 3.46
CA PRO A 5 10.68 -11.26 2.55
C PRO A 5 9.99 -11.02 1.21
N GLY A 6 10.74 -11.15 0.11
CA GLY A 6 10.22 -10.82 -1.21
C GLY A 6 9.90 -9.33 -1.37
N SER A 7 10.71 -8.39 -0.88
CA SER A 7 10.46 -6.95 -1.16
C SER A 7 11.09 -6.45 -2.48
N GLY A 8 11.62 -7.35 -3.32
CA GLY A 8 12.29 -6.97 -4.58
C GLY A 8 13.66 -6.28 -4.43
N LYS A 9 14.41 -6.49 -3.34
CA LYS A 9 15.70 -5.80 -3.10
C LYS A 9 16.77 -6.10 -4.14
N SER A 10 17.01 -7.39 -4.39
CA SER A 10 17.94 -7.84 -5.44
C SER A 10 17.51 -7.28 -6.80
N PHE A 11 16.20 -7.19 -7.05
CA PHE A 11 15.67 -6.58 -8.27
C PHE A 11 15.95 -5.06 -8.35
N GLY A 12 15.63 -4.30 -7.31
CA GLY A 12 15.85 -2.84 -7.31
C GLY A 12 17.32 -2.47 -7.49
N VAL A 13 18.23 -3.21 -6.86
CA VAL A 13 19.68 -3.00 -7.03
C VAL A 13 20.15 -3.36 -8.44
N LYS A 14 19.66 -4.47 -9.01
CA LYS A 14 19.97 -4.84 -10.41
C LYS A 14 19.55 -3.74 -11.38
N GLN A 15 18.36 -3.17 -11.21
CA GLN A 15 17.89 -2.06 -12.05
C GLN A 15 18.72 -0.79 -11.92
N ILE A 16 19.12 -0.44 -10.68
CA ILE A 16 20.02 0.70 -10.45
C ILE A 16 21.37 0.44 -11.12
N ALA A 17 21.90 -0.78 -11.01
CA ALA A 17 23.16 -1.17 -11.62
C ALA A 17 23.09 -1.09 -13.16
N GLU A 18 22.01 -1.59 -13.77
CA GLU A 18 21.77 -1.54 -15.22
C GLU A 18 21.66 -0.10 -15.76
N THR A 19 21.23 0.86 -14.95
CA THR A 19 21.00 2.26 -15.37
C THR A 19 22.13 3.23 -15.01
N SER A 20 23.00 2.87 -14.06
CA SER A 20 23.93 3.81 -13.42
C SER A 20 25.41 3.59 -13.76
N GLY A 21 25.76 2.59 -14.58
CA GLY A 21 27.13 2.41 -15.05
C GLY A 21 27.44 1.00 -15.57
N ASN A 22 28.72 0.77 -15.90
CA ASN A 22 29.22 -0.53 -16.33
C ASN A 22 29.48 -1.46 -15.13
N PHE A 23 28.42 -2.02 -14.55
CA PHE A 23 28.51 -2.95 -13.41
C PHE A 23 28.33 -4.41 -13.83
N ALA A 24 29.16 -5.29 -13.29
CA ALA A 24 28.95 -6.74 -13.33
C ALA A 24 28.37 -7.20 -11.99
N VAL A 25 27.11 -7.66 -11.98
CA VAL A 25 26.38 -7.98 -10.74
C VAL A 25 26.57 -9.45 -10.36
N TYR A 26 27.09 -9.67 -9.15
CA TYR A 26 27.26 -11.00 -8.55
C TYR A 26 26.47 -11.08 -7.25
N ALA A 27 25.97 -12.28 -6.91
CA ALA A 27 25.24 -12.51 -5.67
C ALA A 27 25.87 -13.68 -4.89
N ILE A 28 26.15 -13.45 -3.62
CA ILE A 28 26.71 -14.42 -2.67
C ILE A 28 25.73 -14.52 -1.51
N ASN A 29 25.11 -15.69 -1.32
CA ASN A 29 24.18 -15.91 -0.20
C ASN A 29 24.92 -16.52 0.98
N LEU A 30 25.00 -15.79 2.10
CA LEU A 30 25.77 -16.24 3.27
C LEU A 30 25.12 -17.40 4.03
N SER A 31 23.81 -17.63 3.91
CA SER A 31 23.19 -18.79 4.58
C SER A 31 23.54 -20.13 3.94
N GLN A 32 24.09 -20.11 2.73
CA GLN A 32 24.58 -21.29 2.02
C GLN A 32 26.08 -21.54 2.25
N ILE A 33 26.75 -20.65 2.98
CA ILE A 33 28.19 -20.70 3.20
C ILE A 33 28.46 -21.16 4.62
N GLU A 34 29.20 -22.25 4.79
CA GLU A 34 29.57 -22.73 6.12
C GLU A 34 30.88 -22.11 6.62
N LYS A 35 31.86 -21.93 5.72
CA LYS A 35 33.24 -21.58 6.08
C LYS A 35 33.64 -20.22 5.50
N PRO A 36 34.42 -19.40 6.23
CA PRO A 36 34.93 -18.12 5.72
C PRO A 36 35.76 -18.24 4.43
N ALA A 37 36.44 -19.37 4.23
CA ALA A 37 37.19 -19.61 2.99
C ALA A 37 36.28 -19.59 1.76
N ALA A 38 35.12 -20.24 1.81
CA ALA A 38 34.17 -20.30 0.71
C ALA A 38 33.56 -18.91 0.39
N LEU A 39 33.39 -18.04 1.40
CA LEU A 39 33.03 -16.63 1.18
C LEU A 39 34.09 -15.91 0.33
N PHE A 40 35.36 -16.08 0.68
CA PHE A 40 36.45 -15.42 -0.04
C PHE A 40 36.74 -16.05 -1.40
N GLU A 41 36.47 -17.34 -1.59
CA GLU A 41 36.50 -18.00 -2.91
C GLU A 41 35.42 -17.41 -3.83
N ALA A 42 34.19 -17.31 -3.35
CA ALA A 42 33.09 -16.71 -4.12
C ALA A 42 33.34 -15.22 -4.40
N LEU A 43 33.93 -14.49 -3.44
CA LEU A 43 34.33 -13.10 -3.63
C LEU A 43 35.45 -12.97 -4.69
N ASP A 44 36.47 -13.82 -4.62
CA ASP A 44 37.57 -13.83 -5.59
C ASP A 44 37.04 -14.10 -7.00
N GLU A 45 36.17 -15.10 -7.15
CA GLU A 45 35.51 -15.41 -8.43
C GLU A 45 34.72 -14.20 -8.96
N ALA A 46 33.90 -13.56 -8.12
CA ALA A 46 33.12 -12.39 -8.50
C ALA A 46 34.00 -11.20 -8.92
N LEU A 47 35.14 -11.00 -8.25
CA LEU A 47 36.07 -9.92 -8.57
C LEU A 47 36.89 -10.21 -9.83
N SER A 48 37.32 -11.47 -10.04
CA SER A 48 38.10 -11.87 -11.21
C SER A 48 37.29 -11.92 -12.49
N ASN A 49 36.01 -12.31 -12.42
CA ASN A 49 35.16 -12.43 -13.61
C ASN A 49 34.59 -11.09 -14.11
N ALA A 50 34.81 -9.99 -13.39
CA ALA A 50 34.30 -8.66 -13.75
C ALA A 50 35.21 -7.92 -14.76
N GLU A 51 35.72 -8.59 -15.79
CA GLU A 51 36.62 -7.96 -16.76
C GLU A 51 35.95 -6.76 -17.47
N GLY A 52 36.64 -5.62 -17.46
CA GLY A 52 36.16 -4.37 -18.08
C GLY A 52 35.04 -3.65 -17.34
N SER A 53 34.46 -4.24 -16.29
CA SER A 53 33.31 -3.72 -15.54
C SER A 53 33.63 -3.53 -14.05
N ILE A 54 32.83 -2.76 -13.33
CA ILE A 54 32.96 -2.65 -11.88
C ILE A 54 32.16 -3.80 -11.24
N PRO A 55 32.79 -4.73 -10.49
CA PRO A 55 32.06 -5.77 -9.78
C PRO A 55 31.15 -5.15 -8.72
N LEU A 56 29.85 -5.44 -8.81
CA LEU A 56 28.85 -5.14 -7.79
C LEU A 56 28.49 -6.47 -7.11
N VAL A 57 29.03 -6.69 -5.92
CA VAL A 57 28.86 -7.94 -5.16
C VAL A 57 27.76 -7.75 -4.12
N PHE A 58 26.70 -8.52 -4.28
CA PHE A 58 25.55 -8.53 -3.40
C PHE A 58 25.68 -9.66 -2.38
N PHE A 59 25.91 -9.31 -1.11
CA PHE A 59 25.91 -10.26 -0.01
C PHE A 59 24.49 -10.39 0.54
N ASP A 60 23.82 -11.46 0.15
CA ASP A 60 22.46 -11.79 0.59
C ASP A 60 22.50 -12.53 1.94
N GLU A 61 21.49 -12.29 2.76
CA GLU A 61 21.40 -12.80 4.14
C GLU A 61 22.67 -12.53 4.97
N PHE A 62 23.27 -11.33 4.81
CA PHE A 62 24.55 -11.01 5.46
C PHE A 62 24.50 -10.99 6.99
N ASP A 63 23.31 -10.81 7.54
CA ASP A 63 22.96 -10.78 8.97
C ASP A 63 22.50 -12.15 9.48
N SER A 64 22.73 -13.23 8.71
CA SER A 64 22.47 -14.60 9.11
C SER A 64 23.38 -15.08 10.25
N ASP A 65 22.92 -16.13 10.92
CA ASP A 65 23.66 -16.79 11.99
C ASP A 65 24.83 -17.57 11.41
N ARG A 66 25.97 -17.57 12.13
CA ARG A 66 27.12 -18.42 11.83
C ARG A 66 27.52 -19.17 13.09
N GLU A 67 27.48 -20.50 13.06
CA GLU A 67 27.84 -21.36 14.19
C GLU A 67 27.08 -20.97 15.49
N GLY A 68 25.80 -20.60 15.35
CA GLY A 68 24.96 -20.14 16.47
C GLY A 68 25.20 -18.69 16.92
N ILE A 69 26.09 -17.95 16.24
CA ILE A 69 26.35 -16.54 16.52
C ILE A 69 25.55 -15.69 15.52
N ASN A 70 24.54 -14.98 16.03
CA ASN A 70 23.78 -14.03 15.23
C ASN A 70 24.68 -12.95 14.62
N ARG A 71 24.51 -12.66 13.32
CA ARG A 71 25.36 -11.71 12.57
C ARG A 71 26.85 -12.05 12.64
N GLY A 72 27.20 -13.33 12.77
CA GLY A 72 28.58 -13.77 12.92
C GLY A 72 29.49 -13.45 11.73
N TRP A 73 28.92 -13.13 10.57
CA TRP A 73 29.64 -12.80 9.34
C TRP A 73 30.27 -11.40 9.31
N LEU A 74 29.80 -10.45 10.13
CA LEU A 74 30.17 -9.02 10.00
C LEU A 74 31.68 -8.76 10.07
N ARG A 75 32.38 -9.49 10.95
CA ARG A 75 33.84 -9.35 11.14
C ARG A 75 34.67 -9.61 9.88
N TYR A 76 34.18 -10.48 8.98
CA TYR A 76 34.92 -10.88 7.78
C TYR A 76 34.89 -9.82 6.68
N PHE A 77 33.96 -8.86 6.77
CA PHE A 77 33.86 -7.77 5.82
C PHE A 77 34.71 -6.55 6.19
N LEU A 78 35.26 -6.48 7.41
CA LEU A 78 36.00 -5.30 7.87
C LEU A 78 37.23 -4.99 7.00
N ALA A 79 38.09 -5.99 6.77
CA ALA A 79 39.27 -5.81 5.91
C ALA A 79 38.90 -5.50 4.44
N PRO A 80 37.96 -6.23 3.81
CA PRO A 80 37.47 -5.87 2.47
C PRO A 80 36.93 -4.44 2.36
N MET A 81 36.22 -3.95 3.38
CA MET A 81 35.59 -2.63 3.37
C MET A 81 36.56 -1.49 3.70
N GLN A 82 37.52 -1.73 4.61
CA GLN A 82 38.44 -0.70 5.11
C GLN A 82 39.73 -0.65 4.31
N ASP A 83 40.40 -1.79 4.18
CA ASP A 83 41.75 -1.88 3.65
C ASP A 83 41.74 -2.28 2.16
N GLY A 84 40.58 -2.68 1.64
CA GLY A 84 40.44 -3.11 0.26
C GLY A 84 41.22 -4.40 0.00
N GLU A 85 41.27 -5.31 0.97
CA GLU A 85 41.97 -6.58 0.85
C GLU A 85 41.23 -7.71 1.57
N TYR A 86 41.56 -8.94 1.19
CA TYR A 86 41.05 -10.14 1.83
C TYR A 86 42.10 -11.25 1.78
N SER A 87 41.99 -12.23 2.68
CA SER A 87 42.89 -13.37 2.73
C SER A 87 42.22 -14.61 2.17
N LEU A 88 42.86 -15.23 1.19
CA LEU A 88 42.41 -16.47 0.57
C LEU A 88 43.59 -17.45 0.54
N TRP A 89 43.41 -18.64 1.14
CA TRP A 89 44.47 -19.66 1.27
C TRP A 89 45.77 -19.12 1.88
N GLY A 90 45.66 -18.20 2.86
CA GLY A 90 46.81 -17.58 3.53
C GLY A 90 47.54 -16.52 2.70
N LYS A 91 47.05 -16.18 1.50
CA LYS A 91 47.58 -15.08 0.68
C LYS A 91 46.65 -13.88 0.72
N THR A 92 47.22 -12.70 0.95
CA THR A 92 46.50 -11.43 0.87
C THR A 92 46.28 -11.05 -0.59
N LYS A 93 45.02 -10.83 -0.97
CA LYS A 93 44.60 -10.34 -2.28
C LYS A 93 44.03 -8.93 -2.13
N LYS A 94 44.30 -8.06 -3.11
CA LYS A 94 43.80 -6.68 -3.14
C LYS A 94 42.51 -6.57 -3.97
N ILE A 95 41.63 -5.70 -3.52
CA ILE A 95 40.38 -5.30 -4.18
C ILE A 95 40.63 -3.93 -4.80
N ASN A 96 40.72 -3.87 -6.13
CA ASN A 96 41.01 -2.61 -6.82
C ASN A 96 39.78 -1.69 -6.86
N LYS A 97 38.68 -2.16 -7.45
CA LYS A 97 37.41 -1.45 -7.57
C LYS A 97 36.27 -2.43 -7.43
N ALA A 98 35.39 -2.22 -6.47
CA ALA A 98 34.18 -3.01 -6.28
C ALA A 98 33.12 -2.19 -5.53
N VAL A 99 31.86 -2.55 -5.70
CA VAL A 99 30.73 -2.07 -4.91
C VAL A 99 30.18 -3.25 -4.12
N PHE A 100 30.12 -3.12 -2.79
CA PHE A 100 29.53 -4.13 -1.93
C PHE A 100 28.15 -3.69 -1.47
N VAL A 101 27.16 -4.57 -1.68
CA VAL A 101 25.78 -4.34 -1.25
C VAL A 101 25.41 -5.42 -0.25
N PHE A 102 25.09 -5.02 0.97
CA PHE A 102 24.69 -5.92 2.05
C PHE A 102 23.17 -5.92 2.21
N ALA A 103 22.54 -7.07 1.98
CA ALA A 103 21.10 -7.24 2.07
C ALA A 103 20.72 -8.19 3.21
N GLY A 104 20.03 -7.65 4.21
CA GLY A 104 19.67 -8.38 5.42
C GLY A 104 18.46 -9.28 5.19
N GLY A 105 18.53 -10.47 5.77
CA GLY A 105 17.48 -11.48 5.86
C GLY A 105 16.78 -11.53 7.22
N THR A 106 17.34 -10.93 8.28
CA THR A 106 16.76 -11.03 9.64
C THR A 106 16.16 -9.70 10.13
N ALA A 107 16.79 -8.56 9.88
CA ALA A 107 16.28 -7.24 10.31
C ALA A 107 15.35 -6.59 9.26
N HIS A 108 14.24 -5.97 9.67
CA HIS A 108 13.25 -5.36 8.77
C HIS A 108 13.62 -3.95 8.25
N SER A 109 14.36 -3.21 9.06
CA SER A 109 14.95 -1.92 8.71
C SER A 109 16.40 -1.85 9.17
N PHE A 110 17.13 -0.81 8.76
CA PHE A 110 18.44 -0.55 9.34
C PHE A 110 18.39 -0.27 10.84
N ASN A 111 17.32 0.35 11.35
CA ASN A 111 17.17 0.56 12.80
C ASN A 111 16.99 -0.77 13.54
N ASP A 112 16.22 -1.71 12.99
CA ASP A 112 16.06 -3.05 13.59
C ASP A 112 17.34 -3.88 13.53
N PHE A 113 18.25 -3.54 12.60
CA PHE A 113 19.57 -4.14 12.53
C PHE A 113 20.48 -3.64 13.67
N LEU A 114 20.27 -2.45 14.20
CA LEU A 114 21.03 -1.94 15.34
C LEU A 114 20.54 -2.60 16.64
N PRO A 115 21.38 -2.68 17.69
CA PRO A 115 21.01 -3.34 18.95
C PRO A 115 19.92 -2.61 19.75
N GLY A 116 19.59 -1.36 19.40
CA GLY A 116 18.74 -0.48 20.20
C GLY A 116 19.44 -0.02 21.47
N ASP A 117 18.66 0.23 22.53
CA ASP A 117 19.14 0.73 23.83
C ASP A 117 19.36 -0.38 24.87
N ASP A 118 19.19 -1.64 24.48
CA ASP A 118 19.33 -2.80 25.36
C ASP A 118 20.81 -3.17 25.57
N GLU A 119 21.27 -3.18 26.82
CA GLU A 119 22.69 -3.40 27.16
C GLU A 119 23.22 -4.77 26.71
N GLU A 120 22.40 -5.82 26.79
CA GLU A 120 22.77 -7.17 26.38
C GLU A 120 22.96 -7.25 24.86
N ARG A 121 22.00 -6.73 24.09
CA ARG A 121 22.09 -6.63 22.62
C ARG A 121 23.27 -5.77 22.18
N ILE A 122 23.58 -4.68 22.90
CA ILE A 122 24.75 -3.84 22.62
C ILE A 122 26.03 -4.65 22.78
N ALA A 123 26.17 -5.40 23.88
CA ALA A 123 27.34 -6.24 24.14
C ALA A 123 27.48 -7.34 23.08
N GLU A 124 26.39 -8.01 22.70
CA GLU A 124 26.37 -9.00 21.62
C GLU A 124 26.79 -8.40 20.28
N PHE A 125 26.25 -7.23 19.94
CA PHE A 125 26.58 -6.53 18.70
C PHE A 125 28.05 -6.10 18.65
N GLN A 126 28.61 -5.66 19.77
CA GLN A 126 30.05 -5.36 19.89
C GLN A 126 30.92 -6.61 19.70
N ARG A 127 30.53 -7.76 20.26
CA ARG A 127 31.28 -9.03 20.13
C ARG A 127 31.41 -9.48 18.68
N VAL A 128 30.41 -9.21 17.84
CA VAL A 128 30.44 -9.53 16.40
C VAL A 128 31.05 -8.44 15.53
N LYS A 129 31.62 -7.40 16.13
CA LYS A 129 32.17 -6.22 15.42
C LYS A 129 31.09 -5.47 14.63
N GLY A 130 29.86 -5.46 15.15
CA GLY A 130 28.73 -4.74 14.58
C GLY A 130 28.97 -3.23 14.44
N PRO A 131 29.42 -2.51 15.49
CA PRO A 131 29.69 -1.08 15.39
C PRO A 131 30.79 -0.75 14.37
N ASP A 132 31.82 -1.60 14.31
CA ASP A 132 32.90 -1.52 13.31
C ASP A 132 32.35 -1.69 11.89
N PHE A 133 31.49 -2.67 11.66
CA PHE A 133 30.89 -2.88 10.35
C PHE A 133 30.04 -1.68 9.94
N VAL A 134 29.20 -1.19 10.85
CA VAL A 134 28.29 -0.05 10.60
C VAL A 134 29.07 1.23 10.27
N SER A 135 30.17 1.52 10.99
CA SER A 135 30.98 2.72 10.75
C SER A 135 31.67 2.75 9.38
N ARG A 136 31.77 1.60 8.70
CA ARG A 136 32.36 1.45 7.36
C ARG A 136 31.33 1.49 6.23
N LEU A 137 30.03 1.53 6.55
CA LEU A 137 28.97 1.67 5.56
C LEU A 137 28.94 3.09 4.98
N LYS A 138 28.93 3.20 3.66
CA LYS A 138 28.90 4.49 2.94
C LYS A 138 27.49 4.97 2.60
N GLY A 139 26.47 4.12 2.76
CA GLY A 139 25.09 4.45 2.44
C GLY A 139 24.13 3.36 2.92
N ILE A 140 22.90 3.77 3.20
CA ILE A 140 21.84 2.90 3.71
C ILE A 140 20.60 3.08 2.83
N LEU A 141 20.02 1.97 2.40
CA LEU A 141 18.75 1.96 1.67
C LEU A 141 17.77 0.99 2.34
N ASN A 142 16.62 1.52 2.78
CA ASN A 142 15.49 0.75 3.27
C ASN A 142 14.48 0.57 2.13
N ILE A 143 14.35 -0.66 1.62
CA ILE A 143 13.40 -0.99 0.56
C ILE A 143 12.10 -1.45 1.21
N ARG A 144 11.07 -0.60 1.10
CA ARG A 144 9.72 -0.82 1.63
C ARG A 144 9.01 -1.97 0.93
N GLY A 145 8.13 -2.66 1.65
CA GLY A 145 7.35 -3.78 1.14
C GLY A 145 6.17 -3.36 0.25
N LEU A 146 5.42 -4.37 -0.24
CA LEU A 146 4.14 -4.14 -0.91
C LEU A 146 3.01 -3.81 0.05
N ASN A 147 3.12 -4.24 1.31
CA ASN A 147 2.15 -3.89 2.33
C ASN A 147 2.49 -2.49 2.90
N PRO A 148 1.52 -1.80 3.50
CA PRO A 148 1.79 -0.58 4.24
C PRO A 148 2.76 -0.86 5.40
N ASP A 149 3.84 -0.07 5.51
CA ASP A 149 4.81 -0.22 6.61
C ASP A 149 4.33 0.47 7.91
N CYS A 150 3.40 1.41 7.78
CA CYS A 150 2.71 2.07 8.88
C CYS A 150 1.31 2.49 8.42
N LYS A 151 0.46 2.93 9.38
CA LYS A 151 -0.93 3.34 9.08
C LYS A 151 -1.01 4.46 8.02
N THR A 152 -0.01 5.34 7.97
CA THR A 152 0.04 6.50 7.07
C THR A 152 0.71 6.23 5.73
N ASP A 153 1.16 5.01 5.47
CA ASP A 153 1.87 4.66 4.24
C ASP A 153 0.92 4.44 3.06
N ARG A 154 0.45 5.52 2.45
CA ARG A 154 -0.39 5.48 1.24
C ARG A 154 0.39 5.11 -0.03
N SER A 155 1.71 5.31 -0.02
CA SER A 155 2.59 5.06 -1.17
C SER A 155 2.76 3.58 -1.51
N HIS A 156 2.26 2.66 -0.66
CA HIS A 156 2.27 1.23 -0.96
C HIS A 156 1.50 0.88 -2.25
N ILE A 157 0.45 1.66 -2.59
CA ILE A 157 -0.30 1.50 -3.85
C ILE A 157 0.61 1.74 -5.05
N ILE A 158 1.45 2.78 -5.01
CA ILE A 158 2.41 3.10 -6.08
C ILE A 158 3.45 1.99 -6.18
N ARG A 159 3.98 1.50 -5.04
CA ARG A 159 4.94 0.39 -5.03
C ARG A 159 4.34 -0.88 -5.64
N ARG A 160 3.09 -1.20 -5.33
CA ARG A 160 2.34 -2.30 -5.95
C ARG A 160 2.16 -2.09 -7.45
N ALA A 161 1.79 -0.89 -7.89
CA ALA A 161 1.61 -0.57 -9.31
C ALA A 161 2.90 -0.72 -10.11
N MET A 162 4.02 -0.20 -9.59
CA MET A 162 5.34 -0.33 -10.21
C MET A 162 5.74 -1.79 -10.38
N LEU A 163 5.64 -2.58 -9.30
CA LEU A 163 6.01 -3.98 -9.34
C LEU A 163 5.06 -4.80 -10.24
N LEU A 164 3.74 -4.57 -10.13
CA LEU A 164 2.75 -5.24 -10.97
C LEU A 164 3.02 -4.97 -12.44
N ARG A 165 3.20 -3.71 -12.83
CA ARG A 165 3.53 -3.31 -14.22
C ARG A 165 4.76 -4.07 -14.71
N GLN A 166 5.81 -4.06 -13.91
CA GLN A 166 7.08 -4.67 -14.27
C GLN A 166 6.98 -6.20 -14.40
N GLN A 167 6.26 -6.87 -13.49
CA GLN A 167 6.02 -8.32 -13.59
C GLN A 167 5.17 -8.67 -14.81
N ILE A 168 4.15 -7.86 -15.13
CA ILE A 168 3.32 -8.04 -16.31
C ILE A 168 4.16 -7.91 -17.59
N ILE A 169 4.95 -6.85 -17.74
CA ILE A 169 5.78 -6.65 -18.93
C ILE A 169 6.74 -7.82 -19.14
N ARG A 170 7.35 -8.32 -18.06
CA ARG A 170 8.32 -9.41 -18.13
C ARG A 170 7.68 -10.76 -18.45
N ARG A 171 6.51 -11.06 -17.89
CA ARG A 171 5.91 -12.40 -17.91
C ARG A 171 4.78 -12.53 -18.94
N ILE A 172 4.17 -11.42 -19.32
CA ILE A 172 2.94 -11.36 -20.11
C ILE A 172 3.05 -10.21 -21.13
N PRO A 173 4.05 -10.23 -22.04
CA PRO A 173 4.21 -9.15 -23.01
C PRO A 173 2.97 -8.98 -23.91
N SER A 174 2.15 -10.02 -24.10
CA SER A 174 0.94 -9.98 -24.92
C SER A 174 -0.16 -9.04 -24.44
N VAL A 175 -0.15 -8.62 -23.16
CA VAL A 175 -1.10 -7.65 -22.62
C VAL A 175 -0.48 -6.26 -22.47
N TYR A 176 0.79 -6.08 -22.83
CA TYR A 176 1.48 -4.80 -22.79
C TYR A 176 1.57 -4.22 -24.20
N ASP A 177 1.16 -2.97 -24.33
CA ASP A 177 1.27 -2.20 -25.56
C ASP A 177 2.50 -1.28 -25.45
N GLU A 178 3.50 -1.53 -26.30
CA GLU A 178 4.75 -0.76 -26.34
C GLU A 178 4.55 0.67 -26.87
N GLU A 179 3.58 0.89 -27.77
CA GLU A 179 3.32 2.20 -28.36
C GLU A 179 2.66 3.14 -27.35
N THR A 180 1.66 2.63 -26.62
CA THR A 180 0.93 3.42 -25.63
C THR A 180 1.55 3.35 -24.23
N GLY A 181 2.44 2.39 -23.98
CA GLY A 181 3.03 2.12 -22.68
C GLY A 181 2.04 1.57 -21.64
N LYS A 182 0.85 1.15 -22.08
CA LYS A 182 -0.26 0.71 -21.22
C LYS A 182 -0.37 -0.81 -21.16
N VAL A 183 -0.86 -1.29 -20.03
CA VAL A 183 -1.23 -2.70 -19.84
C VAL A 183 -2.73 -2.84 -20.05
N ASN A 184 -3.15 -3.76 -20.91
CA ASN A 184 -4.55 -4.12 -21.12
C ASN A 184 -5.05 -5.04 -20.00
N ILE A 185 -5.37 -4.43 -18.86
CA ILE A 185 -5.95 -5.08 -17.67
C ILE A 185 -7.33 -4.51 -17.39
N SER A 186 -8.28 -5.33 -16.92
CA SER A 186 -9.58 -4.80 -16.48
C SER A 186 -9.41 -3.90 -15.26
N ASN A 187 -10.02 -2.70 -15.29
CA ASN A 187 -9.90 -1.72 -14.21
C ASN A 187 -10.27 -2.28 -12.83
N GLY A 188 -11.31 -3.11 -12.73
CA GLY A 188 -11.71 -3.69 -11.45
C GLY A 188 -10.69 -4.68 -10.88
N LEU A 189 -10.06 -5.50 -11.74
CA LEU A 189 -8.96 -6.35 -11.32
C LEU A 189 -7.75 -5.54 -10.88
N LEU A 190 -7.38 -4.49 -11.64
CA LEU A 190 -6.28 -3.62 -11.29
C LEU A 190 -6.52 -2.95 -9.94
N SER A 191 -7.71 -2.36 -9.72
CA SER A 191 -8.08 -1.75 -8.45
C SER A 191 -8.01 -2.75 -7.29
N ALA A 192 -8.55 -3.96 -7.46
CA ALA A 192 -8.52 -4.99 -6.42
C ALA A 192 -7.09 -5.44 -6.07
N LEU A 193 -6.23 -5.68 -7.07
CA LEU A 193 -4.82 -6.04 -6.85
C LEU A 193 -4.03 -4.92 -6.16
N LEU A 194 -4.33 -3.66 -6.47
CA LEU A 194 -3.65 -2.52 -5.86
C LEU A 194 -4.13 -2.25 -4.43
N ARG A 195 -5.42 -2.48 -4.13
CA ARG A 195 -6.06 -2.11 -2.86
C ARG A 195 -6.27 -3.27 -1.86
N VAL A 196 -5.95 -4.51 -2.22
CA VAL A 196 -6.05 -5.66 -1.29
C VAL A 196 -5.32 -5.36 0.03
N SER A 197 -5.91 -5.71 1.16
CA SER A 197 -5.36 -5.35 2.47
C SER A 197 -3.92 -5.83 2.66
N GLU A 198 -3.61 -7.03 2.16
CA GLU A 198 -2.33 -7.68 2.41
C GLU A 198 -1.91 -8.65 1.30
N TYR A 199 -0.62 -8.60 0.97
CA TYR A 199 0.12 -9.69 0.33
C TYR A 199 0.94 -10.44 1.39
N ARG A 200 0.56 -11.67 1.73
CA ARG A 200 1.11 -12.45 2.87
C ARG A 200 2.63 -12.66 2.80
N HIS A 201 3.20 -12.64 1.59
CA HIS A 201 4.64 -12.77 1.35
C HIS A 201 5.19 -11.67 0.41
N GLY A 202 4.61 -10.47 0.44
CA GLY A 202 5.12 -9.32 -0.32
C GLY A 202 5.17 -9.53 -1.84
N ALA A 203 6.23 -9.08 -2.51
CA ALA A 203 6.42 -9.22 -3.96
C ALA A 203 6.39 -10.67 -4.44
N ARG A 204 6.83 -11.62 -3.60
CA ARG A 204 6.78 -13.05 -3.95
C ARG A 204 5.35 -13.54 -4.10
N SER A 205 4.44 -13.03 -3.26
CA SER A 205 3.00 -13.32 -3.41
C SER A 205 2.47 -12.81 -4.74
N LEU A 206 2.79 -11.56 -5.10
CA LEU A 206 2.37 -11.00 -6.39
C LEU A 206 2.95 -11.80 -7.58
N GLU A 207 4.23 -12.17 -7.49
CA GLU A 207 4.91 -12.95 -8.51
C GLU A 207 4.26 -14.32 -8.72
N PHE A 208 3.96 -15.05 -7.63
CA PHE A 208 3.30 -16.35 -7.72
C PHE A 208 1.86 -16.26 -8.20
N ILE A 209 1.10 -15.25 -7.77
CA ILE A 209 -0.25 -15.01 -8.29
C ILE A 209 -0.19 -14.88 -9.81
N LEU A 210 0.68 -14.01 -10.34
CA LEU A 210 0.82 -13.81 -11.77
C LEU A 210 1.34 -15.05 -12.50
N ALA A 211 2.22 -15.83 -11.89
CA ALA A 211 2.72 -17.07 -12.47
C ALA A 211 1.65 -18.18 -12.57
N MET A 212 0.68 -18.19 -11.64
CA MET A 212 -0.43 -19.15 -11.64
C MET A 212 -1.62 -18.70 -12.49
N CYS A 213 -1.68 -17.42 -12.87
CA CYS A 213 -2.73 -16.92 -13.74
C CYS A 213 -2.65 -17.58 -15.13
N ARG A 214 -3.82 -17.89 -15.70
CA ARG A 214 -3.99 -18.49 -17.03
C ARG A 214 -3.83 -17.43 -18.10
N LEU A 215 -2.58 -17.10 -18.42
CA LEU A 215 -2.21 -15.94 -19.23
C LEU A 215 -1.59 -16.28 -20.60
N SER A 216 -1.57 -17.56 -20.96
CA SER A 216 -1.15 -17.99 -22.29
C SER A 216 -2.09 -17.44 -23.37
N HIS A 217 -1.55 -16.69 -24.32
CA HIS A 217 -2.26 -16.18 -25.51
C HIS A 217 -3.43 -15.20 -25.25
N VAL A 218 -3.47 -14.55 -24.08
CA VAL A 218 -4.47 -13.49 -23.82
C VAL A 218 -3.94 -12.12 -24.22
N SER A 219 -4.83 -11.35 -24.86
CA SER A 219 -4.65 -9.93 -25.18
C SER A 219 -5.14 -9.01 -24.07
N ARG A 220 -5.89 -9.53 -23.08
CA ARG A 220 -6.42 -8.77 -21.94
C ARG A 220 -6.38 -9.59 -20.66
N PHE A 221 -5.89 -8.98 -19.58
CA PHE A 221 -5.89 -9.57 -18.25
C PHE A 221 -7.19 -9.23 -17.50
N THR A 222 -7.99 -10.24 -17.20
CA THR A 222 -9.30 -10.13 -16.56
C THR A 222 -9.44 -11.11 -15.39
N PRO A 223 -10.47 -11.00 -14.53
CA PRO A 223 -10.66 -11.90 -13.40
C PRO A 223 -10.74 -13.38 -13.75
N SER A 224 -11.20 -13.72 -14.97
CA SER A 224 -11.27 -15.13 -15.42
C SER A 224 -9.89 -15.78 -15.55
N ASN A 225 -8.82 -14.98 -15.66
CA ASN A 225 -7.45 -15.47 -15.74
C ASN A 225 -6.88 -15.85 -14.36
N LEU A 226 -7.50 -15.43 -13.26
CA LEU A 226 -6.99 -15.69 -11.92
C LEU A 226 -6.98 -17.20 -11.57
N PRO A 227 -6.06 -17.63 -10.69
CA PRO A 227 -6.11 -18.97 -10.09
C PRO A 227 -7.30 -19.10 -9.13
N MET A 228 -7.52 -20.32 -8.62
CA MET A 228 -8.62 -20.58 -7.69
C MET A 228 -8.41 -19.86 -6.35
N ASN A 229 -9.50 -19.55 -5.64
CA ASN A 229 -9.45 -18.81 -4.37
C ASN A 229 -8.55 -19.46 -3.32
N THR A 230 -8.52 -20.80 -3.26
CA THR A 230 -7.63 -21.53 -2.35
C THR A 230 -6.14 -21.30 -2.63
N GLN A 231 -5.78 -21.04 -3.89
CA GLN A 231 -4.41 -20.69 -4.28
C GLN A 231 -4.12 -19.21 -4.04
N LEU A 232 -5.10 -18.32 -4.32
CA LEU A 232 -4.98 -16.89 -4.01
C LEU A 232 -4.79 -16.66 -2.51
N ASP A 233 -5.50 -17.41 -1.67
CA ASP A 233 -5.45 -17.22 -0.22
C ASP A 233 -4.08 -17.55 0.38
N ILE A 234 -3.25 -18.35 -0.30
CA ILE A 234 -1.84 -18.55 0.14
C ILE A 234 -1.05 -17.24 0.08
N HIS A 235 -1.43 -16.32 -0.82
CA HIS A 235 -0.64 -15.17 -1.20
C HIS A 235 -1.26 -13.82 -0.81
N LEU A 236 -2.57 -13.72 -0.69
CA LEU A 236 -3.25 -12.48 -0.30
C LEU A 236 -4.46 -12.77 0.60
N ASN A 237 -5.02 -11.74 1.22
CA ASN A 237 -6.31 -11.87 1.91
C ASN A 237 -7.43 -12.05 0.87
N VAL A 238 -7.82 -13.30 0.60
CA VAL A 238 -8.75 -13.60 -0.50
C VAL A 238 -10.13 -13.01 -0.27
N ALA A 239 -10.63 -13.05 0.96
CA ALA A 239 -11.93 -12.48 1.31
C ALA A 239 -11.97 -10.98 1.06
N ASP A 240 -10.88 -10.26 1.38
CA ASP A 240 -10.76 -8.83 1.10
C ASP A 240 -10.62 -8.53 -0.40
N PHE A 241 -9.80 -9.32 -1.09
CA PHE A 241 -9.62 -9.20 -2.53
C PHE A 241 -10.94 -9.42 -3.29
N GLU A 242 -11.71 -10.46 -2.94
CA GLU A 242 -12.98 -10.77 -3.59
C GLU A 242 -14.02 -9.68 -3.36
N ARG A 243 -14.17 -9.19 -2.12
CA ARG A 243 -15.08 -8.06 -1.85
C ARG A 243 -14.76 -6.85 -2.71
N LYS A 244 -13.49 -6.47 -2.79
CA LYS A 244 -13.03 -5.36 -3.64
C LYS A 244 -13.31 -5.65 -5.11
N LEU A 245 -12.97 -6.85 -5.59
CA LEU A 245 -13.15 -7.23 -6.97
C LEU A 245 -14.64 -7.22 -7.38
N THR A 246 -15.51 -7.82 -6.56
CA THR A 246 -16.95 -7.84 -6.79
C THR A 246 -17.53 -6.43 -6.79
N PHE A 247 -17.14 -5.58 -5.83
CA PHE A 247 -17.55 -4.18 -5.83
C PHE A 247 -17.14 -3.47 -7.13
N GLU A 248 -15.89 -3.61 -7.55
CA GLU A 248 -15.38 -2.95 -8.74
C GLU A 248 -16.05 -3.45 -10.03
N GLN A 249 -16.44 -4.73 -10.07
CA GLN A 249 -17.22 -5.29 -11.18
C GLN A 249 -18.65 -4.74 -11.24
N ILE A 250 -19.24 -4.41 -10.09
CA ILE A 250 -20.60 -3.86 -10.00
C ILE A 250 -20.61 -2.36 -10.25
N LEU A 251 -19.82 -1.58 -9.49
CA LEU A 251 -19.92 -0.12 -9.44
C LEU A 251 -18.60 0.61 -9.73
N GLY A 252 -17.49 -0.11 -9.94
CA GLY A 252 -16.15 0.50 -10.05
C GLY A 252 -16.05 1.62 -11.08
N SER A 253 -16.68 1.43 -12.26
CA SER A 253 -16.71 2.44 -13.32
C SER A 253 -17.52 3.69 -12.99
N MET A 254 -18.39 3.64 -11.99
CA MET A 254 -19.23 4.75 -11.55
C MET A 254 -18.67 5.48 -10.32
N VAL A 255 -17.59 5.01 -9.71
CA VAL A 255 -17.00 5.61 -8.50
C VAL A 255 -16.69 7.09 -8.71
N GLU A 256 -16.05 7.44 -9.82
CA GLU A 256 -15.70 8.84 -10.12
C GLU A 256 -16.93 9.72 -10.27
N LYS A 257 -17.93 9.21 -11.02
CA LYS A 257 -19.19 9.93 -11.24
C LYS A 257 -19.97 10.10 -9.94
N TYR A 258 -20.01 9.06 -9.10
CA TYR A 258 -20.65 9.12 -7.79
C TYR A 258 -19.96 10.15 -6.90
N ALA A 259 -18.62 10.13 -6.86
CA ALA A 259 -17.83 11.04 -6.05
C ALA A 259 -18.04 12.50 -6.47
N PHE A 260 -18.00 12.77 -7.79
CA PHE A 260 -18.33 14.07 -8.37
C PHE A 260 -19.72 14.56 -7.95
N ILE A 261 -20.77 13.75 -8.15
CA ILE A 261 -22.14 14.15 -7.81
C ILE A 261 -22.30 14.36 -6.30
N SER A 262 -21.67 13.51 -5.48
CA SER A 262 -21.68 13.65 -4.02
C SER A 262 -21.04 14.97 -3.57
N HIS A 263 -19.95 15.39 -4.21
CA HIS A 263 -19.31 16.68 -3.95
C HIS A 263 -20.22 17.85 -4.35
N GLU A 264 -20.80 17.81 -5.54
CA GLU A 264 -21.71 18.86 -6.01
C GLU A 264 -22.94 19.03 -5.10
N GLU A 265 -23.51 17.93 -4.59
CA GLU A 265 -24.60 18.00 -3.63
C GLU A 265 -24.15 18.53 -2.25
N TYR A 266 -22.93 18.24 -1.83
CA TYR A 266 -22.33 18.85 -0.63
C TYR A 266 -22.23 20.37 -0.79
N ARG A 267 -21.64 20.86 -1.89
CA ARG A 267 -21.51 22.30 -2.16
C ARG A 267 -22.85 23.02 -2.14
N LYS A 268 -23.85 22.49 -2.85
CA LYS A 268 -25.21 23.05 -2.88
C LYS A 268 -25.85 23.10 -1.49
N ARG A 269 -25.61 22.09 -0.66
CA ARG A 269 -26.13 22.06 0.71
C ARG A 269 -25.41 23.08 1.60
N ARG A 270 -24.08 23.15 1.52
CA ARG A 270 -23.27 24.13 2.25
C ARG A 270 -23.71 25.56 1.95
N LEU A 271 -23.92 25.88 0.68
CA LEU A 271 -24.46 27.18 0.25
C LEU A 271 -25.85 27.45 0.86
N ARG A 272 -26.79 26.50 0.77
CA ARG A 272 -28.13 26.65 1.36
C ARG A 272 -28.09 26.84 2.87
N GLU A 273 -27.25 26.09 3.58
CA GLU A 273 -27.12 26.20 5.03
C GLU A 273 -26.62 27.59 5.46
N VAL A 274 -25.64 28.14 4.74
CA VAL A 274 -25.16 29.51 5.03
C VAL A 274 -26.20 30.56 4.62
N SER A 275 -26.85 30.42 3.46
CA SER A 275 -27.92 31.33 3.04
C SER A 275 -29.07 31.39 4.05
N MET A 276 -29.48 30.24 4.62
CA MET A 276 -30.52 30.20 5.65
C MET A 276 -30.08 30.87 6.96
N LYS A 277 -28.83 30.66 7.40
CA LYS A 277 -28.30 31.34 8.59
C LYS A 277 -28.31 32.85 8.43
N LEU A 278 -27.84 33.34 7.28
CA LEU A 278 -27.85 34.77 6.94
C LEU A 278 -29.26 35.36 6.85
N ALA A 279 -30.25 34.59 6.39
CA ALA A 279 -31.65 35.04 6.34
C ALA A 279 -32.30 35.13 7.73
N ASN A 280 -31.86 34.31 8.69
CA ASN A 280 -32.39 34.29 10.06
C ASN A 280 -31.70 35.31 10.99
N GLU A 281 -30.45 35.69 10.69
CA GLU A 281 -29.70 36.75 11.40
C GLU A 281 -30.02 38.12 10.77
N SER A 282 -31.22 38.61 11.06
CA SER A 282 -31.89 39.75 10.39
C SER A 282 -31.25 41.14 10.58
N ASP A 283 -29.93 41.29 10.72
CA ASP A 283 -29.32 42.63 10.88
C ASP A 283 -27.94 42.86 10.24
N ASN A 284 -27.37 41.92 9.47
CA ASN A 284 -26.21 42.22 8.63
C ASN A 284 -26.09 41.19 7.49
N LEU A 285 -26.77 41.43 6.37
CA LEU A 285 -26.34 40.84 5.09
C LEU A 285 -24.97 41.43 4.78
N ASN A 286 -23.90 40.81 5.28
CA ASN A 286 -22.56 41.07 4.83
C ASN A 286 -22.37 40.31 3.52
N PRO A 287 -22.33 40.96 2.35
CA PRO A 287 -22.16 40.27 1.06
C PRO A 287 -20.88 39.43 1.03
N LYS A 288 -19.87 39.83 1.82
CA LYS A 288 -18.59 39.11 1.96
C LYS A 288 -18.72 37.75 2.67
N ALA A 289 -19.84 37.47 3.35
CA ALA A 289 -20.03 36.19 4.03
C ALA A 289 -20.19 35.03 3.03
N LEU A 290 -20.83 35.28 1.88
CA LEU A 290 -20.90 34.31 0.79
C LEU A 290 -19.54 34.15 0.10
N ASP A 291 -18.80 35.26 -0.07
CA ASP A 291 -17.45 35.24 -0.68
C ASP A 291 -16.48 34.36 0.12
N ARG A 292 -16.55 34.39 1.46
CA ARG A 292 -15.71 33.54 2.34
C ARG A 292 -16.00 32.03 2.24
N ILE A 293 -17.19 31.63 1.79
CA ILE A 293 -17.50 30.20 1.59
C ILE A 293 -16.64 29.65 0.46
N TRP A 294 -16.42 30.44 -0.59
CA TRP A 294 -15.60 30.04 -1.72
C TRP A 294 -14.10 30.01 -1.38
N GLU A 295 -13.71 30.53 -0.22
CA GLU A 295 -12.36 30.38 0.34
C GLU A 295 -12.19 29.03 1.09
N GLU A 296 -13.28 28.31 1.41
CA GLU A 296 -13.21 26.96 1.98
C GLU A 296 -12.67 25.99 0.92
N GLU A 297 -11.59 25.25 1.22
CA GLU A 297 -10.98 24.30 0.26
C GLU A 297 -11.98 23.26 -0.26
N GLU A 298 -12.90 22.81 0.61
CA GLU A 298 -13.96 21.85 0.28
C GLU A 298 -15.05 22.42 -0.65
N MET A 299 -15.03 23.72 -0.96
CA MET A 299 -15.99 24.38 -1.85
C MET A 299 -15.48 24.60 -3.27
N ALA A 300 -14.20 24.26 -3.53
CA ALA A 300 -13.61 24.27 -4.85
C ALA A 300 -14.39 23.41 -5.86
N ASP A 301 -14.31 23.76 -7.15
CA ASP A 301 -14.86 22.93 -8.22
C ASP A 301 -14.14 21.57 -8.26
N TRP A 302 -14.82 20.51 -8.73
CA TRP A 302 -14.24 19.16 -8.73
C TRP A 302 -12.90 19.05 -9.47
N GLU A 303 -12.68 19.86 -10.50
CA GLU A 303 -11.41 19.86 -11.25
C GLU A 303 -10.25 20.34 -10.37
N ASP A 304 -10.48 21.40 -9.60
CA ASP A 304 -9.49 22.09 -8.76
C ASP A 304 -9.46 21.62 -7.29
N LEU A 305 -10.44 20.81 -6.87
CA LEU A 305 -10.51 20.27 -5.52
C LEU A 305 -9.25 19.46 -5.21
N ASP A 306 -8.70 19.61 -4.00
CA ASP A 306 -7.53 18.82 -3.59
C ASP A 306 -7.83 17.31 -3.65
N GLU A 307 -6.83 16.53 -4.10
CA GLU A 307 -6.96 15.09 -4.31
C GLU A 307 -7.31 14.35 -3.00
N PHE A 308 -6.92 14.90 -1.84
CA PHE A 308 -7.33 14.41 -0.53
C PHE A 308 -8.86 14.38 -0.38
N PHE A 309 -9.55 15.46 -0.75
CA PHE A 309 -11.01 15.53 -0.66
C PHE A 309 -11.67 14.66 -1.73
N LYS A 310 -11.15 14.64 -2.97
CA LYS A 310 -11.66 13.74 -4.03
C LYS A 310 -11.61 12.28 -3.58
N GLU A 311 -10.48 11.84 -3.02
CA GLU A 311 -10.35 10.47 -2.53
C GLU A 311 -11.28 10.20 -1.34
N GLY A 312 -11.60 11.19 -0.50
CA GLY A 312 -12.62 11.04 0.55
C GLY A 312 -13.99 10.62 0.00
N TYR A 313 -14.44 11.25 -1.09
CA TYR A 313 -15.71 10.88 -1.74
C TYR A 313 -15.64 9.51 -2.44
N ARG A 314 -14.50 9.17 -3.06
CA ARG A 314 -14.30 7.84 -3.68
C ARG A 314 -14.24 6.73 -2.63
N SER A 315 -13.52 6.95 -1.53
CA SER A 315 -13.39 6.02 -0.40
C SER A 315 -14.75 5.69 0.21
N ARG A 316 -15.63 6.70 0.38
CA ARG A 316 -16.99 6.51 0.90
C ARG A 316 -17.77 5.45 0.12
N ILE A 317 -17.89 5.59 -1.20
CA ILE A 317 -18.67 4.64 -2.01
C ILE A 317 -17.99 3.28 -2.15
N ARG A 318 -16.66 3.24 -2.23
CA ARG A 318 -15.87 2.00 -2.23
C ARG A 318 -16.11 1.22 -0.95
N PHE A 319 -15.88 1.83 0.21
CA PHE A 319 -16.00 1.16 1.50
C PHE A 319 -17.42 0.68 1.76
N LEU A 320 -18.42 1.52 1.47
CA LEU A 320 -19.82 1.14 1.58
C LEU A 320 -20.12 -0.07 0.69
N GLY A 321 -19.82 0.01 -0.61
CA GLY A 321 -20.11 -1.07 -1.55
C GLY A 321 -19.35 -2.37 -1.23
N GLU A 322 -18.10 -2.28 -0.80
CA GLU A 322 -17.28 -3.43 -0.35
C GLU A 322 -17.91 -4.18 0.84
N HIS A 323 -18.64 -3.47 1.72
CA HIS A 323 -19.39 -4.11 2.81
C HIS A 323 -20.70 -4.71 2.30
N LEU A 324 -21.37 -4.06 1.35
CA LEU A 324 -22.67 -4.50 0.85
C LEU A 324 -22.60 -5.68 -0.14
N VAL A 325 -21.43 -5.99 -0.71
CA VAL A 325 -21.25 -7.19 -1.55
C VAL A 325 -21.05 -8.48 -0.75
N GLN A 326 -20.86 -8.39 0.57
CA GLN A 326 -20.66 -9.56 1.41
C GLN A 326 -21.89 -10.49 1.38
N PHE A 327 -21.65 -11.80 1.48
CA PHE A 327 -22.71 -12.80 1.37
C PHE A 327 -23.74 -12.67 2.50
N ASP A 328 -23.34 -12.24 3.69
CA ASP A 328 -24.17 -12.08 4.88
C ASP A 328 -24.78 -10.67 5.03
N ALA A 329 -24.46 -9.73 4.13
CA ALA A 329 -25.00 -8.38 4.17
C ALA A 329 -26.48 -8.37 3.75
N VAL A 330 -27.36 -7.89 4.63
CA VAL A 330 -28.82 -7.74 4.41
C VAL A 330 -29.15 -6.74 3.30
N LEU A 331 -28.26 -5.79 3.04
CA LEU A 331 -28.40 -4.77 2.00
C LEU A 331 -27.44 -5.02 0.85
N GLY A 332 -27.82 -4.61 -0.36
CA GLY A 332 -27.01 -4.71 -1.56
C GLY A 332 -27.13 -3.49 -2.47
N ILE A 333 -26.17 -3.34 -3.39
CA ILE A 333 -26.22 -2.35 -4.47
C ILE A 333 -26.35 -3.10 -5.80
N ARG A 334 -27.23 -2.64 -6.68
CA ARG A 334 -27.40 -3.19 -8.04
C ARG A 334 -27.79 -2.09 -9.04
N PRO A 335 -27.66 -2.32 -10.36
CA PRO A 335 -28.27 -1.45 -11.36
C PRO A 335 -29.79 -1.33 -11.12
N ILE A 336 -30.37 -0.17 -11.44
CA ILE A 336 -31.81 0.08 -11.22
C ILE A 336 -32.66 -0.99 -11.93
N VAL A 337 -33.54 -1.64 -11.16
CA VAL A 337 -34.54 -2.57 -11.68
C VAL A 337 -35.92 -1.89 -11.63
N PRO A 338 -36.56 -1.62 -12.78
CA PRO A 338 -37.89 -1.01 -12.79
C PRO A 338 -38.90 -1.82 -11.98
N ASN A 339 -39.67 -1.14 -11.13
CA ASN A 339 -40.75 -1.71 -10.31
C ASN A 339 -40.31 -2.78 -9.30
N ALA A 340 -39.02 -2.85 -8.98
CA ALA A 340 -38.55 -3.70 -7.90
C ALA A 340 -39.13 -3.27 -6.54
N VAL A 341 -39.67 -4.25 -5.81
CA VAL A 341 -40.34 -4.06 -4.51
C VAL A 341 -39.37 -4.01 -3.33
N ASP A 342 -38.19 -4.58 -3.50
CA ASP A 342 -37.09 -4.66 -2.53
C ASP A 342 -36.16 -3.43 -2.58
N THR A 343 -36.39 -2.50 -3.52
CA THR A 343 -35.64 -1.24 -3.63
C THR A 343 -35.89 -0.34 -2.42
N ILE A 344 -34.80 0.11 -1.80
CA ILE A 344 -34.81 1.10 -0.71
C ILE A 344 -34.72 2.49 -1.30
N ARG A 345 -35.83 3.22 -1.29
CA ARG A 345 -35.90 4.61 -1.77
C ARG A 345 -35.55 5.62 -0.68
N GLU A 346 -35.86 5.28 0.56
CA GLU A 346 -35.66 6.11 1.74
C GLU A 346 -35.14 5.23 2.88
N LEU A 347 -34.20 5.75 3.67
CA LEU A 347 -33.52 5.03 4.74
C LEU A 347 -34.09 5.40 6.10
N TYR A 348 -34.55 4.38 6.83
CA TYR A 348 -35.10 4.49 8.17
C TYR A 348 -34.72 3.27 9.01
N GLY A 349 -34.83 3.42 10.34
CA GLY A 349 -34.72 2.30 11.27
C GLY A 349 -33.40 1.54 11.16
N PRO A 350 -33.41 0.20 11.27
CA PRO A 350 -32.19 -0.62 11.30
C PRO A 350 -31.29 -0.44 10.08
N ASP A 351 -31.85 -0.26 8.88
CA ASP A 351 -31.08 -0.07 7.65
C ASP A 351 -30.26 1.23 7.70
N LEU A 352 -30.85 2.29 8.26
CA LEU A 352 -30.17 3.57 8.43
C LEU A 352 -29.04 3.48 9.46
N GLU A 353 -29.26 2.81 10.59
CA GLU A 353 -28.23 2.62 11.62
C GLU A 353 -27.06 1.79 11.09
N LEU A 354 -27.33 0.70 10.38
CA LEU A 354 -26.31 -0.16 9.78
C LEU A 354 -25.40 0.62 8.82
N LEU A 355 -26.01 1.39 7.90
CA LEU A 355 -25.23 2.19 6.95
C LEU A 355 -24.49 3.34 7.64
N SER A 356 -25.04 3.90 8.71
CA SER A 356 -24.40 4.95 9.51
C SER A 356 -23.19 4.42 10.28
N GLU A 357 -23.29 3.20 10.83
CA GLU A 357 -22.16 2.53 11.47
C GLU A 357 -21.06 2.23 10.44
N ILE A 358 -21.41 1.71 9.26
CA ILE A 358 -20.44 1.44 8.18
C ILE A 358 -19.69 2.72 7.80
N GLU A 359 -20.41 3.84 7.64
CA GLU A 359 -19.81 5.14 7.32
C GLU A 359 -18.91 5.67 8.45
N HIS A 360 -19.28 5.45 9.71
CA HIS A 360 -18.41 5.80 10.83
C HIS A 360 -17.14 4.94 10.86
N ARG A 361 -17.25 3.62 10.67
CA ARG A 361 -16.08 2.73 10.58
C ARG A 361 -15.13 3.14 9.46
N ARG A 362 -15.68 3.58 8.33
CA ARG A 362 -14.94 4.15 7.20
C ARG A 362 -14.19 5.42 7.62
N TRP A 363 -14.88 6.38 8.24
CA TRP A 363 -14.26 7.62 8.72
C TRP A 363 -13.16 7.36 9.76
N VAL A 364 -13.40 6.46 10.72
CA VAL A 364 -12.39 6.05 11.72
C VAL A 364 -11.17 5.46 11.02
N LYS A 365 -11.38 4.59 10.02
CA LYS A 365 -10.29 4.01 9.23
C LYS A 365 -9.48 5.11 8.53
N ASP A 366 -10.12 6.00 7.78
CA ASP A 366 -9.45 7.10 7.06
C ASP A 366 -8.64 7.98 8.05
N LYS A 367 -9.22 8.31 9.21
CA LYS A 367 -8.54 9.11 10.24
C LYS A 367 -7.34 8.40 10.85
N LEU A 368 -7.46 7.12 11.18
CA LEU A 368 -6.33 6.32 11.69
C LEU A 368 -5.22 6.21 10.64
N GLU A 369 -5.58 6.07 9.36
CA GLU A 369 -4.65 6.08 8.23
C GLU A 369 -3.99 7.46 8.04
N ASP A 370 -4.66 8.55 8.44
CA ASP A 370 -4.07 9.90 8.48
C ASP A 370 -3.25 10.18 9.75
N GLY A 371 -3.09 9.19 10.62
CA GLY A 371 -2.31 9.28 11.85
C GLY A 371 -3.05 9.95 13.01
N TRP A 372 -4.38 10.03 12.96
CA TRP A 372 -5.17 10.52 14.08
C TRP A 372 -5.25 9.49 15.21
N THR A 373 -5.35 9.98 16.44
CA THR A 373 -5.49 9.17 17.66
C THR A 373 -6.67 9.64 18.51
N ALA A 374 -7.21 8.73 19.33
CA ALA A 374 -8.31 9.07 20.23
C ALA A 374 -7.82 10.07 21.30
N GLY A 375 -8.61 11.12 21.54
CA GLY A 375 -8.26 12.14 22.53
C GLY A 375 -9.20 13.33 22.50
N VAL A 376 -8.90 14.35 23.31
CA VAL A 376 -9.62 15.63 23.25
C VAL A 376 -9.40 16.26 21.88
N LYS A 377 -10.44 16.85 21.29
CA LYS A 377 -10.40 17.42 19.94
C LYS A 377 -9.24 18.41 19.81
N ASP A 378 -8.27 18.05 18.98
CA ASP A 378 -7.09 18.86 18.65
C ASP A 378 -6.64 18.53 17.23
N SER A 379 -6.82 19.47 16.29
CA SER A 379 -6.47 19.24 14.90
C SER A 379 -4.95 19.27 14.64
N GLU A 380 -4.18 19.98 15.46
CA GLU A 380 -2.72 20.08 15.31
C GLU A 380 -2.05 18.79 15.77
N LEU A 381 -2.51 18.25 16.90
CA LEU A 381 -2.05 16.95 17.44
C LEU A 381 -2.76 15.75 16.80
N LYS A 382 -3.70 15.98 15.88
CA LYS A 382 -4.55 14.96 15.24
C LYS A 382 -5.30 14.09 16.26
N HIS A 383 -5.84 14.70 17.30
CA HIS A 383 -6.68 14.03 18.29
C HIS A 383 -8.16 14.23 17.98
N SER A 384 -8.96 13.17 18.08
CA SER A 384 -10.42 13.28 17.97
C SER A 384 -11.14 12.40 19.00
N PRO A 385 -12.19 12.93 19.66
CA PRO A 385 -13.00 12.17 20.62
C PRO A 385 -13.96 11.19 19.93
N GLU A 386 -14.14 11.32 18.61
CA GLU A 386 -15.05 10.51 17.81
C GLU A 386 -14.40 9.20 17.31
N LEU A 387 -13.13 8.96 17.66
CA LEU A 387 -12.42 7.71 17.38
C LEU A 387 -12.79 6.61 18.39
N VAL A 388 -14.09 6.38 18.54
CA VAL A 388 -14.74 5.39 19.40
C VAL A 388 -15.74 4.57 18.57
N PRO A 389 -16.18 3.39 19.05
CA PRO A 389 -17.27 2.65 18.41
C PRO A 389 -18.50 3.51 18.15
N TYR A 390 -19.24 3.23 17.07
CA TYR A 390 -20.41 4.03 16.68
C TYR A 390 -21.42 4.17 17.82
N ASP A 391 -21.66 3.09 18.57
CA ASP A 391 -22.63 3.08 19.67
C ASP A 391 -22.28 4.04 20.82
N GLU A 392 -21.00 4.35 20.99
CA GLU A 392 -20.49 5.27 22.03
C GLU A 392 -20.49 6.74 21.58
N LEU A 393 -20.83 7.02 20.32
CA LEU A 393 -20.88 8.40 19.83
C LEU A 393 -22.01 9.22 20.48
N PRO A 394 -21.80 10.53 20.67
CA PRO A 394 -22.87 11.45 21.00
C PRO A 394 -23.99 11.41 19.96
N GLU A 395 -25.24 11.52 20.42
CA GLU A 395 -26.41 11.48 19.55
C GLU A 395 -26.40 12.59 18.49
N SER A 396 -25.80 13.75 18.79
CA SER A 396 -25.59 14.82 17.80
C SER A 396 -24.72 14.38 16.62
N THR A 397 -23.65 13.63 16.88
CA THR A 397 -22.75 13.10 15.84
C THR A 397 -23.45 11.98 15.06
N LYS A 398 -24.16 11.07 15.74
CA LYS A 398 -24.98 10.05 15.07
C LYS A 398 -26.03 10.68 14.16
N ALA A 399 -26.75 11.70 14.64
CA ALA A 399 -27.75 12.42 13.85
C ALA A 399 -27.15 13.09 12.60
N PHE A 400 -25.94 13.64 12.71
CA PHE A 400 -25.20 14.18 11.56
C PHE A 400 -24.87 13.08 10.54
N ILE A 401 -24.31 11.95 10.97
CA ILE A 401 -24.00 10.82 10.08
C ILE A 401 -25.26 10.30 9.39
N ARG A 402 -26.36 10.12 10.14
CA ARG A 402 -27.65 9.69 9.58
C ARG A 402 -28.18 10.66 8.53
N LYS A 403 -27.96 11.97 8.70
CA LYS A 403 -28.36 12.99 7.71
C LYS A 403 -27.59 12.78 6.39
N GLU A 404 -26.28 12.53 6.45
CA GLU A 404 -25.48 12.21 5.26
C GLU A 404 -25.95 10.93 4.58
N ILE A 405 -26.16 9.88 5.37
CA ILE A 405 -26.46 8.55 4.85
C ILE A 405 -27.83 8.47 4.18
N ARG A 406 -28.81 9.28 4.60
CA ARG A 406 -30.12 9.38 3.93
C ARG A 406 -30.04 9.81 2.47
N GLU A 407 -28.96 10.48 2.04
CA GLU A 407 -28.78 10.87 0.64
C GLU A 407 -28.27 9.72 -0.25
N VAL A 408 -27.74 8.64 0.32
CA VAL A 408 -27.15 7.52 -0.43
C VAL A 408 -28.08 6.94 -1.50
N PRO A 409 -29.37 6.64 -1.23
CA PRO A 409 -30.28 6.12 -2.26
C PRO A 409 -30.45 7.08 -3.45
N LYS A 410 -30.53 8.39 -3.19
CA LYS A 410 -30.65 9.42 -4.22
C LYS A 410 -29.36 9.54 -5.05
N LEU A 411 -28.20 9.50 -4.39
CA LEU A 411 -26.89 9.52 -5.06
C LEU A 411 -26.69 8.28 -5.94
N LEU A 412 -27.00 7.08 -5.43
CA LEU A 412 -26.94 5.84 -6.22
C LEU A 412 -27.85 5.93 -7.45
N LYS A 413 -29.08 6.44 -7.29
CA LYS A 413 -30.02 6.61 -8.40
C LYS A 413 -29.47 7.51 -9.50
N SER A 414 -28.73 8.57 -9.13
CA SER A 414 -28.12 9.51 -10.09
C SER A 414 -27.05 8.88 -10.98
N VAL A 415 -26.43 7.78 -10.53
CA VAL A 415 -25.45 7.00 -11.30
C VAL A 415 -26.03 5.73 -11.91
N GLY A 416 -27.35 5.51 -11.80
CA GLY A 416 -28.05 4.37 -12.41
C GLY A 416 -28.11 3.12 -11.53
N TYR A 417 -27.87 3.25 -10.23
CA TYR A 417 -27.87 2.15 -9.26
C TYR A 417 -28.93 2.38 -8.17
N GLU A 418 -29.25 1.34 -7.44
CA GLU A 418 -30.17 1.38 -6.31
C GLU A 418 -29.65 0.53 -5.16
N LEU A 419 -30.03 0.94 -3.95
CA LEU A 419 -29.90 0.13 -2.75
C LEU A 419 -31.13 -0.79 -2.66
N TYR A 420 -30.94 -2.06 -2.31
CA TYR A 420 -32.03 -3.03 -2.16
C TYR A 420 -31.81 -3.95 -0.95
N ARG A 421 -32.90 -4.56 -0.46
CA ARG A 421 -32.83 -5.62 0.57
C ARG A 421 -32.59 -6.97 -0.09
N LYS A 422 -31.52 -7.66 0.32
CA LYS A 422 -31.27 -9.03 -0.15
C LYS A 422 -32.32 -9.96 0.46
N SER A 423 -32.96 -10.72 -0.42
CA SER A 423 -33.85 -11.81 -0.02
C SER A 423 -33.07 -13.10 -0.19
N TYR A 424 -32.92 -13.88 0.89
CA TYR A 424 -32.32 -15.21 0.84
C TYR A 424 -33.38 -16.28 0.68
#